data_AF-A0A7N0V7D6-F1
#
_entry.id   AF-A0A7N0V7D6-F1
#
_cell.length_a   1.000
_cell.length_b   1.000
_cell.length_c   1.000
_cell.angle_alpha   90.00
_cell.angle_beta   90.00
_cell.angle_gamma   90.00
#
_symmetry.space_group_name_H-M   'P 1'
#
loop_
_entity.id
_entity.type
_entity.pdbx_description
1 polymer ?
#
loop_
_entity_poly.entity_id
_entity_poly.type
_entity_poly.pdbx_seq_one_letter_code
_entity_poly.pdbx_strand_id
1 'polypeptide(L)'
;MQHQFYAINRCDSVREIQAIKEAMEAQLIRETYYVFLKFDPIYSRLESDRSQEGAHKLHLYLNQKHNDLLARNFEAGSYKKCMSLAIVDAFSAELTAHQVITILIILS
;
A
#
# COMPACT_ATOMS: atom_id res chain seq x y z
N MET A 1 56.11 -3.42 21.73
CA MET A 1 54.87 -2.63 21.55
C MET A 1 54.52 -2.67 20.07
N GLN A 2 53.63 -3.56 19.65
CA GLN A 2 53.18 -3.65 18.25
C GLN A 2 51.95 -2.74 18.10
N HIS A 3 52.07 -1.68 17.30
CA HIS A 3 50.93 -0.86 16.89
C HIS A 3 50.17 -1.62 15.79
N GLN A 4 49.02 -2.16 16.14
CA GLN A 4 48.08 -2.75 15.19
C GLN A 4 47.30 -1.60 14.54
N PHE A 5 47.72 -1.16 13.36
CA PHE A 5 46.94 -0.25 12.54
C PHE A 5 45.73 -1.02 11.99
N TYR A 6 44.56 -0.87 12.62
CA TYR A 6 43.30 -1.28 12.04
C TYR A 6 42.96 -0.32 10.89
N ALA A 7 43.38 -0.68 9.67
CA ALA A 7 42.81 -0.09 8.47
C ALA A 7 41.36 -0.54 8.36
N ILE A 8 40.44 0.26 8.91
CA ILE A 8 39.00 0.11 8.62
C ILE A 8 38.85 0.39 7.12
N ASN A 9 38.59 -0.66 6.34
CA ASN A 9 38.42 -0.56 4.90
C ASN A 9 37.27 0.41 4.59
N ARG A 10 37.58 1.62 4.11
CA ARG A 10 36.58 2.61 3.63
C ARG A 10 35.56 2.00 2.64
N CYS A 11 35.94 0.93 1.93
CA CYS A 11 35.09 0.26 0.95
C CYS A 11 33.88 -0.46 1.61
N ASP A 12 34.06 -1.07 2.79
CA ASP A 12 32.99 -1.78 3.48
C ASP A 12 31.93 -0.78 3.99
N SER A 13 32.36 0.33 4.59
CA SER A 13 31.46 1.40 5.03
C SER A 13 30.70 2.08 3.88
N VAL A 14 31.32 2.24 2.71
CA VAL A 14 30.65 2.86 1.55
C VAL A 14 29.58 1.95 0.98
N ARG A 15 29.83 0.63 0.94
CA ARG A 15 28.83 -0.36 0.52
C ARG A 15 27.66 -0.44 1.49
N GLU A 16 27.93 -0.39 2.79
CA GLU A 16 26.88 -0.35 3.81
C GLU A 16 26.02 0.91 3.70
N ILE A 17 26.64 2.09 3.56
CA ILE A 17 25.92 3.35 3.37
C ILE A 17 25.09 3.32 2.07
N GLN A 18 25.64 2.75 1.00
CA GLN A 18 24.92 2.62 -0.27
C GLN A 18 23.73 1.66 -0.16
N ALA A 19 23.89 0.52 0.50
CA ALA A 19 22.80 -0.42 0.75
C ALA A 19 21.71 0.19 1.64
N ILE A 20 22.08 0.98 2.65
CA ILE A 20 21.13 1.73 3.49
C ILE A 20 20.37 2.75 2.63
N LYS A 21 21.06 3.49 1.77
CA LYS A 21 20.43 4.46 0.87
C LYS A 21 19.45 3.78 -0.09
N GLU A 22 19.85 2.67 -0.71
CA GLU A 22 19.00 1.88 -1.62
C GLU A 22 17.77 1.31 -0.89
N ALA A 23 17.95 0.78 0.33
CA ALA A 23 16.83 0.30 1.14
C ALA A 23 15.88 1.43 1.55
N MET A 24 16.41 2.62 1.85
CA MET A 24 15.61 3.79 2.21
C MET A 24 14.86 4.34 1.00
N GLU A 25 15.50 4.40 -0.18
CA GLU A 25 14.88 4.79 -1.44
C GLU A 25 13.80 3.78 -1.86
N ALA A 26 14.05 2.48 -1.72
CA ALA A 26 13.06 1.44 -2.00
C ALA A 26 11.81 1.56 -1.12
N GLN A 27 11.93 2.08 0.10
CA GLN A 27 10.79 2.37 0.96
C GLN A 27 9.99 3.62 0.54
N LEU A 28 10.56 4.46 -0.32
CA LEU A 28 9.93 5.69 -0.84
C LEU A 28 9.35 5.52 -2.26
N ILE A 29 9.78 4.49 -2.99
CA ILE A 29 9.22 4.17 -4.31
C ILE A 29 7.76 3.73 -4.12
N ARG A 30 6.87 4.43 -4.83
CA ARG A 30 5.46 4.10 -4.90
C ARG A 30 5.15 3.49 -6.26
N GLU A 31 4.51 2.33 -6.25
CA GLU A 31 3.99 1.68 -7.44
C GLU A 31 2.46 1.59 -7.32
N THR A 32 1.79 1.41 -8.46
CA THR A 32 0.34 1.21 -8.46
C THR A 32 0.03 -0.24 -8.17
N TYR A 33 -0.66 -0.49 -7.06
CA TYR A 33 -1.15 -1.81 -6.67
C TYR A 33 -2.65 -1.91 -6.80
N TYR A 34 -3.14 -3.12 -7.08
CA TYR A 34 -4.55 -3.48 -7.03
C TYR A 34 -4.79 -4.32 -5.77
N VAL A 35 -5.64 -3.83 -4.88
CA VAL A 35 -5.93 -4.44 -3.59
C VAL A 35 -7.32 -5.04 -3.65
N PHE A 36 -7.40 -6.37 -3.49
CA PHE A 36 -8.65 -7.12 -3.44
C PHE A 36 -9.01 -7.39 -1.98
N LEU A 37 -10.23 -7.03 -1.60
CA LEU A 37 -10.72 -7.22 -0.23
C LEU A 37 -11.42 -8.57 -0.07
N LYS A 38 -11.51 -9.01 1.20
CA LYS A 38 -12.31 -10.17 1.58
C LYS A 38 -13.78 -9.93 1.26
N PHE A 39 -14.53 -11.03 1.07
CA PHE A 39 -15.96 -11.00 0.80
C PHE A 39 -16.71 -10.10 1.79
N ASP A 40 -17.55 -9.23 1.24
CA ASP A 40 -18.40 -8.32 1.98
C ASP A 40 -19.89 -8.56 1.62
N PRO A 41 -20.74 -8.97 2.57
CA PRO A 41 -22.15 -9.20 2.30
C PRO A 41 -22.90 -7.92 1.90
N ILE A 42 -22.43 -6.74 2.32
CA ILE A 42 -23.02 -5.45 1.93
C ILE A 42 -22.69 -5.16 0.46
N TYR A 43 -21.46 -5.45 0.02
CA TYR A 43 -21.09 -5.40 -1.39
C TYR A 43 -22.04 -6.27 -2.21
N SER A 44 -22.18 -7.55 -1.86
CA SER A 44 -23.05 -8.48 -2.61
C SER A 44 -24.50 -8.01 -2.67
N ARG A 45 -25.03 -7.47 -1.57
CA ARG A 45 -26.38 -6.90 -1.53
C ARG A 45 -26.53 -5.68 -2.45
N LEU A 46 -25.58 -4.74 -2.41
CA LEU A 46 -25.62 -3.53 -3.25
C LEU A 46 -25.40 -3.87 -4.73
N GLU A 47 -24.56 -4.85 -5.02
CA GLU A 47 -24.27 -5.31 -6.38
C GLU A 47 -25.48 -5.97 -7.06
N SER A 48 -26.43 -6.50 -6.27
CA SER A 48 -27.66 -7.10 -6.80
C SER A 48 -28.60 -6.09 -7.47
N ASP A 49 -28.51 -4.81 -7.11
CA ASP A 49 -29.27 -3.73 -7.76
C ASP A 49 -28.50 -3.22 -8.99
N ARG A 50 -28.93 -3.70 -10.17
CA ARG A 50 -28.33 -3.34 -11.46
C ARG A 50 -28.85 -2.03 -12.05
N SER A 51 -29.65 -1.26 -11.32
CA SER A 51 -30.09 0.08 -11.75
C SER A 51 -28.93 1.08 -11.73
N GLN A 52 -29.09 2.23 -12.41
CA GLN A 52 -28.09 3.31 -12.34
C GLN A 52 -27.92 3.85 -10.92
N GLU A 53 -29.02 3.92 -10.15
CA GLU A 53 -28.99 4.34 -8.76
C GLU A 53 -28.26 3.31 -7.89
N GLY A 54 -28.51 2.02 -8.10
CA GLY A 54 -27.80 0.91 -7.46
C GLY A 54 -26.29 0.98 -7.71
N ALA A 55 -25.89 1.14 -8.97
CA ALA A 55 -24.49 1.30 -9.36
C ALA A 55 -23.82 2.52 -8.68
N HIS A 56 -24.53 3.65 -8.58
CA HIS A 56 -24.03 4.84 -7.89
C HIS A 56 -23.86 4.61 -6.38
N LYS A 57 -24.85 3.99 -5.73
CA LYS A 57 -24.78 3.63 -4.31
C LYS A 57 -23.62 2.67 -4.02
N LEU A 58 -23.45 1.65 -4.87
CA LEU A 58 -22.34 0.71 -4.78
C LEU A 58 -21.00 1.44 -4.91
N HIS A 59 -20.87 2.34 -5.90
CA HIS A 59 -19.67 3.13 -6.07
C HIS A 59 -19.34 3.97 -4.84
N LEU A 60 -20.31 4.70 -4.28
CA LEU A 60 -20.11 5.51 -3.07
C LEU A 60 -19.70 4.66 -1.87
N TYR A 61 -20.39 3.53 -1.66
CA TYR A 61 -20.08 2.60 -0.59
C TYR A 61 -18.64 2.10 -0.66
N LEU A 62 -18.24 1.58 -1.83
CA LEU A 62 -16.88 1.09 -2.03
C LEU A 62 -15.86 2.21 -1.92
N ASN A 63 -16.15 3.39 -2.47
CA ASN A 63 -15.24 4.52 -2.39
C ASN A 63 -14.95 4.90 -0.93
N GLN A 64 -16.00 5.02 -0.11
CA GLN A 64 -15.87 5.30 1.32
C GLN A 64 -15.11 4.19 2.04
N LYS A 65 -15.51 2.93 1.83
CA LYS A 65 -14.85 1.77 2.45
C LYS A 65 -13.36 1.73 2.17
N HIS A 66 -12.95 1.96 0.92
CA HIS A 66 -11.53 1.99 0.53
C HIS A 66 -10.78 3.18 1.14
N ASN A 67 -11.42 4.36 1.21
CA ASN A 67 -10.82 5.53 1.85
C ASN A 67 -10.62 5.30 3.33
N ASP A 68 -11.61 4.73 4.02
CA ASP A 68 -11.54 4.41 5.44
C ASP A 68 -10.43 3.41 5.73
N LEU A 69 -10.28 2.37 4.91
CA LEU A 69 -9.20 1.40 5.06
C LEU A 69 -7.84 2.07 4.96
N LEU A 70 -7.64 2.94 3.97
CA LEU A 70 -6.35 3.62 3.81
C LEU A 70 -6.10 4.63 4.94
N ALA A 71 -7.09 5.45 5.28
CA ALA A 71 -6.96 6.50 6.29
C ALA A 71 -6.77 5.96 7.71
N ARG A 72 -7.29 4.77 8.02
CA ARG A 72 -7.09 4.12 9.33
C ARG A 72 -5.69 3.54 9.51
N ASN A 73 -5.02 3.21 8.41
CA ASN A 73 -3.75 2.47 8.45
C ASN A 73 -2.54 3.30 8.02
N PHE A 74 -2.76 4.39 7.28
CA PHE A 74 -1.69 5.20 6.71
C PHE A 74 -1.91 6.68 6.94
N GLU A 75 -0.80 7.41 7.03
CA GLU A 75 -0.82 8.86 7.14
C GLU A 75 -1.37 9.51 5.86
N ALA A 76 -2.13 10.59 6.00
CA ALA A 76 -2.63 11.33 4.85
C ALA A 76 -1.45 11.85 4.00
N GLY A 77 -1.51 11.63 2.68
CA GLY A 77 -0.45 12.02 1.75
C GLY A 77 0.69 11.00 1.60
N SER A 78 0.78 10.00 2.48
CA SER A 78 1.75 8.90 2.31
C SER A 78 1.32 7.88 1.25
N TYR A 79 0.08 7.97 0.76
CA TYR A 79 -0.51 7.12 -0.27
C TYR A 79 -1.38 7.96 -1.22
N LYS A 80 -1.76 7.37 -2.36
CA LYS A 80 -2.73 7.98 -3.27
C LYS A 80 -3.67 6.94 -3.84
N LYS A 81 -4.95 6.99 -3.46
CA LYS A 81 -5.97 6.13 -4.09
C LYS A 81 -6.24 6.62 -5.51
N CYS A 82 -6.18 5.72 -6.49
CA CYS A 82 -6.41 6.05 -7.89
C CYS A 82 -7.88 5.83 -8.27
N MET A 83 -8.45 4.67 -7.96
CA MET A 83 -9.86 4.39 -8.22
C MET A 83 -10.40 3.25 -7.36
N SER A 84 -11.73 3.18 -7.24
CA SER A 84 -12.43 2.01 -6.69
C SER A 84 -13.02 1.21 -7.84
N LEU A 85 -12.82 -0.10 -7.84
CA LEU A 85 -13.40 -1.02 -8.81
C LEU A 85 -14.76 -1.44 -8.26
N ALA A 86 -15.84 -1.31 -9.04
CA ALA A 86 -17.18 -1.71 -8.59
C ALA A 86 -17.53 -3.17 -8.97
N ILE A 87 -16.82 -3.71 -9.97
CA ILE A 87 -17.02 -5.08 -10.50
C ILE A 87 -16.53 -6.13 -9.50
N VAL A 88 -15.63 -5.75 -8.61
CA VAL A 88 -15.10 -6.55 -7.50
C VAL A 88 -14.87 -5.60 -6.33
N ASP A 89 -14.93 -6.09 -5.09
CA ASP A 89 -14.61 -5.32 -3.89
C ASP A 89 -13.09 -5.07 -3.82
N ALA A 90 -12.62 -4.10 -4.62
CA ALA A 90 -11.20 -3.80 -4.81
C ALA A 90 -10.95 -2.33 -5.16
N PHE A 91 -9.70 -1.89 -5.00
CA PHE A 91 -9.26 -0.56 -5.41
C PHE A 91 -7.83 -0.58 -5.93
N SER A 92 -7.44 0.49 -6.63
CA SER A 92 -6.05 0.75 -6.94
C SER A 92 -5.51 1.96 -6.19
N ALA A 93 -4.25 1.87 -5.76
CA ALA A 93 -3.57 2.94 -5.06
C ALA A 93 -2.06 2.89 -5.35
N GLU A 94 -1.45 4.07 -5.38
CA GLU A 94 0.00 4.22 -5.34
C GLU A 94 0.45 4.04 -3.89
N LEU A 95 1.18 2.95 -3.64
CA LEU A 95 1.63 2.51 -2.32
C LEU A 95 3.10 2.12 -2.37
N THR A 96 3.76 2.20 -1.21
CA THR A 96 5.09 1.61 -1.03
C THR A 96 4.97 0.11 -0.77
N ALA A 97 6.03 -0.65 -1.03
CA ALA A 97 6.06 -2.09 -0.74
C ALA A 97 5.73 -2.39 0.74
N HIS A 98 6.17 -1.52 1.66
CA HIS A 98 5.85 -1.65 3.08
C HIS A 98 4.35 -1.51 3.35
N GLN A 99 3.70 -0.49 2.77
CA GLN A 99 2.25 -0.29 2.92
C GLN A 99 1.46 -1.48 2.35
N VAL A 100 1.90 -2.05 1.22
CA VAL A 100 1.28 -3.25 0.64
C VAL A 100 1.37 -4.42 1.60
N ILE A 101 2.54 -4.67 2.19
CA ILE A 101 2.73 -5.73 3.19
C ILE A 101 1.81 -5.50 4.39
N THR A 102 1.70 -4.26 4.89
CA THR A 102 0.77 -3.91 5.96
C THR A 102 -0.67 -4.24 5.60
N ILE A 103 -1.14 -3.86 4.40
CA ILE A 103 -2.49 -4.22 3.92
C ILE A 103 -2.68 -5.74 3.90
N LEU A 104 -1.72 -6.50 3.35
CA LEU A 104 -1.82 -7.96 3.28
C LEU A 104 -1.95 -8.59 4.67
N ILE A 105 -1.22 -8.08 5.65
CA ILE A 105 -1.30 -8.55 7.04
C ILE A 105 -2.67 -8.24 7.64
N ILE A 106 -3.23 -7.05 7.40
CA ILE A 106 -4.55 -6.65 7.90
C ILE A 106 -5.67 -7.46 7.25
N LEU A 107 -5.51 -7.81 5.97
CA LEU A 107 -6.50 -8.57 5.22
C LEU A 107 -6.37 -10.08 5.40
N SER A 108 -5.29 -10.59 6.01
CA SER A 108 -5.12 -12.03 6.33
C SER A 108 -6.07 -12.48 7.43
#